data_AF-A0A1W9UZL6-F1
#
_entry.id   AF-A0A1W9UZL6-F1
#
_cell.length_a   1.000
_cell.length_b   1.000
_cell.length_c   1.000
_cell.angle_alpha   90.00
_cell.angle_beta   90.00
_cell.angle_gamma   90.00
#
_symmetry.space_group_name_H-M   'P 1'
#
loop_
_entity.id
_entity.type
_entity.pdbx_description
1 polymer ?
#
loop_
_entity_poly.entity_id
_entity_poly.type
_entity_poly.pdbx_seq_one_letter_code
_entity_poly.pdbx_strand_id
1 'polypeptide(L)'
;MAVDIGSTTVAAYLCNLRSGQPLAADAMMNPQITYGEDLMSRISYAMTHQDGLKKMRTAIIDTLNRLATRVAVKAGIRVRQINEAAIVGNTTMIHLLLNINPVELGASPFALAARNAMDIKARELGLRLHPGANIHILPAEAGHVGADNVGVLIAEEPYAQDEMVLIVDVGTNGEILLGNRQRMYSASSPTGPAFEGAQISFGMRAAPGAIERVRIDPQSKTARFRVIGEERWSDEWPIGPDAPLNAQPAHLAMGICGSGIIEAVAEMYLAGIILPDGRFNPDCNSDLVRLDGRKSAYILVSPAQTGTGEAILVTQEDVRNIQLAKAALYAGAKLLMNRADIQAVDRVILAGAFGSYIDPKHAMILGLIPDCDLKNVYPVGNAAGDGARIALLNRHKRVEAQERAHWVRYVETAVDPEFQEEFVNAMHLPHQSDPFPHLKGILPEAPPFTNHRRERRKHRRRRDLEVRD
;
A
#
# COMPACT_ATOMS: atom_id res chain seq x y z
N MET A 1 -4.77 20.46 -15.35
CA MET A 1 -3.83 19.88 -14.36
C MET A 1 -4.58 18.82 -13.59
N ALA A 2 -4.15 17.57 -13.64
CA ALA A 2 -4.70 16.52 -12.83
C ALA A 2 -3.91 16.43 -11.52
N VAL A 3 -4.57 16.17 -10.41
CA VAL A 3 -3.96 16.11 -9.09
C VAL A 3 -4.49 14.92 -8.34
N ASP A 4 -3.58 14.18 -7.73
CA ASP A 4 -3.88 13.17 -6.73
C ASP A 4 -3.37 13.63 -5.37
N ILE A 5 -4.29 13.78 -4.41
CA ILE A 5 -4.01 14.20 -3.05
C ILE A 5 -3.97 12.96 -2.16
N GLY A 6 -2.81 12.32 -2.11
CA GLY A 6 -2.53 11.26 -1.16
C GLY A 6 -2.24 11.78 0.25
N SER A 7 -2.40 10.89 1.23
CA SER A 7 -2.09 11.16 2.64
C SER A 7 -0.61 11.54 2.81
N THR A 8 0.30 10.80 2.16
CA THR A 8 1.76 11.00 2.27
C THR A 8 2.33 11.89 1.16
N THR A 9 1.78 11.79 -0.06
CA THR A 9 2.32 12.43 -1.26
C THR A 9 1.20 13.10 -2.05
N VAL A 10 1.45 14.31 -2.55
CA VAL A 10 0.56 15.00 -3.50
C VAL A 10 1.24 15.04 -4.86
N ALA A 11 0.60 14.46 -5.87
CA ALA A 11 1.11 14.37 -7.23
C ALA A 11 0.31 15.28 -8.17
N ALA A 12 0.99 15.96 -9.10
CA ALA A 12 0.37 16.81 -10.10
C ALA A 12 0.88 16.49 -11.51
N TYR A 13 -0.05 16.39 -12.45
CA TYR A 13 0.21 16.11 -13.85
C TYR A 13 -0.37 17.24 -14.71
N LEU A 14 0.49 17.91 -15.46
CA LEU A 14 0.10 18.95 -16.40
C LEU A 14 -0.07 18.33 -17.79
N CYS A 15 -1.20 18.60 -18.43
CA CYS A 15 -1.51 18.09 -19.77
C CYS A 15 -1.98 19.24 -20.67
N ASN A 16 -1.71 19.12 -21.96
CA ASN A 16 -2.27 19.98 -22.97
C ASN A 16 -3.75 19.61 -23.19
N LEU A 17 -4.68 20.49 -22.88
CA LEU A 17 -6.13 20.22 -23.00
C LEU A 17 -6.60 20.04 -24.45
N ARG A 18 -5.84 20.49 -25.45
CA ARG A 18 -6.18 20.32 -26.87
C ARG A 18 -5.73 18.97 -27.42
N SER A 19 -4.51 18.55 -27.09
CA SER A 19 -3.92 17.33 -27.64
C SER A 19 -3.97 16.12 -26.69
N GLY A 20 -4.25 16.32 -25.40
CA GLY A 20 -4.14 15.30 -24.36
C GLY A 20 -2.70 14.98 -23.93
N GLN A 21 -1.70 15.56 -24.59
CA GLN A 21 -0.29 15.25 -24.34
C GLN A 21 0.12 15.63 -22.91
N PRO A 22 0.80 14.74 -22.16
CA PRO A 22 1.43 15.10 -20.89
C PRO A 22 2.58 16.07 -21.13
N LEU A 23 2.60 17.18 -20.38
CA LEU A 23 3.60 18.25 -20.51
C LEU A 23 4.64 18.21 -19.38
N ALA A 24 4.20 17.95 -18.16
CA ALA A 24 5.06 17.87 -16.99
C ALA A 24 4.36 17.10 -15.87
N ALA A 25 5.16 16.49 -14.99
CA ALA A 25 4.69 15.93 -13.73
C ALA A 25 5.61 16.39 -12.59
N ASP A 26 5.04 16.52 -11.40
CA ASP A 26 5.79 16.74 -10.18
C ASP A 26 5.04 16.20 -8.96
N ALA A 27 5.76 15.87 -7.90
CA ALA A 27 5.18 15.40 -6.66
C ALA A 27 5.87 16.04 -5.45
N MET A 28 5.15 16.16 -4.35
CA MET A 28 5.65 16.70 -3.09
C MET A 28 5.12 15.88 -1.92
N MET A 29 5.90 15.76 -0.85
CA MET A 29 5.39 15.24 0.42
C MET A 29 4.23 16.13 0.88
N ASN A 30 3.14 15.50 1.34
CA ASN A 30 2.01 16.21 1.89
C ASN A 30 2.39 16.83 3.24
N PRO A 31 2.49 18.17 3.37
CA PRO A 31 2.92 18.81 4.61
C PRO A 31 1.90 18.65 5.75
N GLN A 32 0.73 18.09 5.48
CA GLN A 32 -0.21 17.73 6.54
C GLN A 32 0.33 16.64 7.47
N ILE A 33 1.41 15.94 7.10
CA ILE A 33 2.10 14.97 7.96
C ILE A 33 2.51 15.56 9.32
N THR A 34 2.83 16.86 9.38
CA THR A 34 3.16 17.58 10.62
C THR A 34 1.99 17.64 11.62
N TYR A 35 0.76 17.43 11.15
CA TYR A 35 -0.46 17.47 11.96
C TYR A 35 -1.03 16.06 12.22
N GLY A 36 -0.44 15.03 11.63
CA GLY A 36 -0.88 13.64 11.73
C GLY A 36 -0.27 12.80 10.62
N GLU A 37 0.37 11.70 11.00
CA GLU A 37 1.04 10.78 10.07
C GLU A 37 0.03 10.00 9.21
N ASP A 38 -1.15 9.72 9.76
CA ASP A 38 -2.24 8.99 9.10
C ASP A 38 -3.55 9.80 9.06
N LEU A 39 -4.61 9.23 8.50
CA LEU A 39 -5.91 9.91 8.40
C LEU A 39 -6.55 10.16 9.78
N MET A 40 -6.49 9.18 10.68
CA MET A 40 -7.14 9.25 11.99
C MET A 40 -6.51 10.30 12.91
N SER A 41 -5.19 10.38 12.90
CA SER A 41 -4.42 11.42 13.61
C SER A 41 -4.74 12.81 13.08
N ARG A 42 -4.93 12.98 11.75
CA ARG A 42 -5.38 14.26 11.17
C ARG A 42 -6.81 14.61 11.58
N ILE A 43 -7.73 13.65 11.60
CA ILE A 43 -9.09 13.86 12.09
C ILE A 43 -9.05 14.28 13.57
N SER A 44 -8.27 13.57 14.39
CA SER A 44 -8.06 13.90 15.79
C SER A 44 -7.45 15.30 15.97
N TYR A 45 -6.50 15.71 15.13
CA TYR A 45 -5.95 17.06 15.15
C TYR A 45 -7.01 18.13 14.86
N ALA A 46 -7.89 17.89 13.87
CA ALA A 46 -9.02 18.78 13.59
C ALA A 46 -10.02 18.86 14.76
N MET A 47 -10.20 17.78 15.52
CA MET A 47 -11.07 17.73 16.71
C MET A 47 -10.48 18.46 17.91
N THR A 48 -9.18 18.26 18.16
CA THR A 48 -8.52 18.70 19.39
C THR A 48 -7.97 20.13 19.30
N HIS A 49 -7.80 20.68 18.10
CA HIS A 49 -7.29 22.02 17.88
C HIS A 49 -8.32 22.88 17.14
N GLN A 50 -8.76 23.98 17.76
CA GLN A 50 -9.76 24.90 17.18
C GLN A 50 -9.38 25.41 15.77
N ASP A 51 -8.10 25.58 15.48
CA ASP A 51 -7.61 26.03 14.18
C ASP A 51 -7.02 24.90 13.31
N GLY A 52 -7.17 23.64 13.73
CA GLY A 52 -6.54 22.48 13.11
C GLY A 52 -6.98 22.27 11.66
N LEU A 53 -8.29 22.32 11.40
CA LEU A 53 -8.85 22.24 10.04
C LEU A 53 -8.31 23.34 9.13
N LYS A 54 -8.29 24.58 9.62
CA LYS A 54 -7.80 25.75 8.85
C LYS A 54 -6.32 25.63 8.51
N LYS A 55 -5.48 25.17 9.45
CA LYS A 55 -4.05 24.92 9.24
C LYS A 55 -3.83 23.86 8.16
N MET A 56 -4.47 22.70 8.30
CA MET A 56 -4.36 21.61 7.32
C MET A 56 -4.86 22.01 5.93
N ARG A 57 -5.97 22.77 5.86
CA ARG A 57 -6.46 23.33 4.59
C ARG A 57 -5.45 24.28 3.96
N THR A 58 -4.89 25.19 4.74
CA THR A 58 -3.88 26.15 4.24
C THR A 58 -2.67 25.40 3.69
N ALA A 59 -2.19 24.38 4.43
CA ALA A 59 -1.06 23.56 4.03
C ALA A 59 -1.28 22.84 2.69
N ILE A 60 -2.46 22.26 2.46
CA ILE A 60 -2.75 21.59 1.17
C ILE A 60 -2.92 22.60 0.04
N ILE A 61 -3.62 23.73 0.25
CA ILE A 61 -3.78 24.78 -0.78
C ILE A 61 -2.44 25.38 -1.21
N ASP A 62 -1.54 25.64 -0.26
CA ASP A 62 -0.19 26.11 -0.58
C ASP A 62 0.62 25.08 -1.36
N THR A 63 0.48 23.80 -1.01
CA THR A 63 1.12 22.70 -1.75
C THR A 63 0.63 22.62 -3.18
N LEU A 64 -0.68 22.69 -3.42
CA LEU A 64 -1.27 22.69 -4.76
C LEU A 64 -0.80 23.88 -5.59
N ASN A 65 -0.70 25.07 -4.99
CA ASN A 65 -0.17 26.26 -5.66
C ASN A 65 1.31 26.13 -6.02
N ARG A 66 2.13 25.52 -5.13
CA ARG A 66 3.55 25.24 -5.40
C ARG A 66 3.70 24.22 -6.52
N LEU A 67 2.95 23.11 -6.48
CA LEU A 67 2.95 22.09 -7.53
C LEU A 67 2.54 22.69 -8.87
N ALA A 68 1.45 23.46 -8.93
CA ALA A 68 1.02 24.16 -10.15
C ALA A 68 2.12 25.07 -10.72
N THR A 69 2.87 25.74 -9.86
CA THR A 69 4.02 26.56 -10.25
C THR A 69 5.15 25.72 -10.83
N ARG A 70 5.54 24.63 -10.15
CA ARG A 70 6.63 23.76 -10.60
C ARG A 70 6.31 23.09 -11.94
N VAL A 71 5.12 22.53 -12.11
CA VAL A 71 4.74 21.88 -13.38
C VAL A 71 4.61 22.90 -14.52
N ALA A 72 4.14 24.12 -14.25
CA ALA A 72 4.10 25.19 -15.25
C ALA A 72 5.51 25.60 -15.71
N VAL A 73 6.45 25.77 -14.77
CA VAL A 73 7.85 26.08 -15.06
C VAL A 73 8.50 24.96 -15.88
N LYS A 74 8.34 23.69 -15.48
CA LYS A 74 8.87 22.53 -16.23
C LYS A 74 8.33 22.48 -17.67
N ALA A 75 7.08 22.88 -17.88
CA ALA A 75 6.44 22.91 -19.19
C ALA A 75 6.67 24.22 -19.98
N GLY A 76 7.41 25.20 -19.43
CA GLY A 76 7.67 26.48 -20.10
C GLY A 76 6.42 27.35 -20.28
N ILE A 77 5.40 27.21 -19.42
CA ILE A 77 4.17 28.03 -19.46
C ILE A 77 4.00 28.85 -18.18
N ARG A 78 3.12 29.85 -18.22
CA ARG A 78 2.71 30.57 -17.00
C ARG A 78 1.64 29.79 -16.26
N VAL A 79 1.63 29.83 -14.93
CA VAL A 79 0.58 29.22 -14.09
C VAL A 79 -0.82 29.72 -14.47
N ARG A 80 -0.93 30.98 -14.90
CA ARG A 80 -2.16 31.58 -15.42
C ARG A 80 -2.68 30.91 -16.71
N GLN A 81 -1.92 30.06 -17.37
CA GLN A 81 -2.35 29.28 -18.54
C GLN A 81 -2.92 27.91 -18.16
N ILE A 82 -2.99 27.58 -16.87
CA ILE A 82 -3.68 26.39 -16.39
C ILE A 82 -5.17 26.73 -16.25
N ASN A 83 -5.98 26.29 -17.23
CA ASN A 83 -7.39 26.64 -17.36
C ASN A 83 -8.37 25.69 -16.66
N GLU A 84 -7.94 24.48 -16.30
CA GLU A 84 -8.81 23.45 -15.73
C GLU A 84 -7.98 22.55 -14.82
N ALA A 85 -8.56 22.08 -13.72
CA ALA A 85 -7.99 21.03 -12.90
C ALA A 85 -9.00 19.91 -12.61
N ALA A 86 -8.49 18.68 -12.45
CA ALA A 86 -9.24 17.55 -11.92
C ALA A 86 -8.49 17.04 -10.68
N ILE A 87 -9.20 16.76 -9.59
CA ILE A 87 -8.63 16.37 -8.31
C ILE A 87 -9.26 15.07 -7.84
N VAL A 88 -8.40 14.15 -7.42
CA VAL A 88 -8.75 12.93 -6.68
C VAL A 88 -8.01 12.92 -5.34
N GLY A 89 -8.46 12.03 -4.45
CA GLY A 89 -7.90 11.83 -3.12
C GLY A 89 -8.94 11.18 -2.21
N ASN A 90 -8.47 10.55 -1.14
CA ASN A 90 -9.40 9.92 -0.20
C ASN A 90 -10.32 10.96 0.42
N THR A 91 -11.45 10.48 0.94
CA THR A 91 -12.53 11.32 1.47
C THR A 91 -12.04 12.34 2.49
N THR A 92 -11.16 11.95 3.40
CA THR A 92 -10.58 12.84 4.41
C THR A 92 -9.76 13.95 3.76
N MET A 93 -8.90 13.63 2.78
CA MET A 93 -8.11 14.63 2.07
C MET A 93 -8.98 15.64 1.31
N ILE A 94 -10.07 15.18 0.69
CA ILE A 94 -11.04 16.05 0.02
C ILE A 94 -11.79 16.94 1.03
N HIS A 95 -12.18 16.42 2.19
CA HIS A 95 -12.82 17.22 3.25
C HIS A 95 -11.90 18.34 3.73
N LEU A 96 -10.62 18.02 4.00
CA LEU A 96 -9.62 19.02 4.40
C LEU A 96 -9.41 20.09 3.32
N LEU A 97 -9.35 19.71 2.05
CA LEU A 97 -9.25 20.65 0.93
C LEU A 97 -10.45 21.61 0.87
N LEU A 98 -11.65 21.05 1.02
CA LEU A 98 -12.93 21.77 0.93
C LEU A 98 -13.31 22.53 2.19
N ASN A 99 -12.50 22.46 3.25
CA ASN A 99 -12.81 23.02 4.56
C ASN A 99 -14.08 22.40 5.21
N ILE A 100 -14.38 21.15 4.88
CA ILE A 100 -15.46 20.38 5.50
C ILE A 100 -14.86 19.67 6.73
N ASN A 101 -15.57 19.72 7.85
CA ASN A 101 -15.09 19.09 9.07
C ASN A 101 -15.07 17.56 8.95
N PRO A 102 -13.92 16.87 9.09
CA PRO A 102 -13.83 15.43 8.87
C PRO A 102 -14.15 14.58 10.12
N VAL A 103 -14.60 15.16 11.24
CA VAL A 103 -14.88 14.40 12.49
C VAL A 103 -15.74 13.16 12.24
N GLU A 104 -16.81 13.29 11.46
CA GLU A 104 -17.75 12.19 11.21
C GLU A 104 -17.15 11.05 10.40
N LEU A 105 -15.98 11.23 9.77
CA LEU A 105 -15.23 10.17 9.08
C LEU A 105 -14.39 9.33 10.05
N GLY A 106 -14.20 9.79 11.29
CA GLY A 106 -13.39 9.13 12.31
C GLY A 106 -14.16 8.18 13.22
N ALA A 107 -15.50 8.18 13.16
CA ALA A 107 -16.34 7.33 14.00
C ALA A 107 -17.49 6.75 13.20
N SER A 108 -17.85 5.50 13.50
CA SER A 108 -19.04 4.84 12.92
C SER A 108 -20.28 5.72 13.11
N PRO A 109 -21.08 5.96 12.06
CA PRO A 109 -21.15 5.23 10.78
C PRO A 109 -20.30 5.84 9.65
N PHE A 110 -19.21 6.55 9.97
CA PHE A 110 -18.25 7.12 9.03
C PHE A 110 -18.92 8.03 7.98
N ALA A 111 -19.79 8.93 8.47
CA ALA A 111 -20.75 9.63 7.64
C ALA A 111 -20.08 10.58 6.63
N LEU A 112 -20.37 10.33 5.35
CA LEU A 112 -19.85 11.10 4.23
C LEU A 112 -20.68 12.37 4.01
N ALA A 113 -20.07 13.55 4.16
CA ALA A 113 -20.76 14.81 3.95
C ALA A 113 -21.07 15.09 2.47
N ALA A 114 -20.23 14.60 1.56
CA ALA A 114 -20.38 14.88 0.14
C ALA A 114 -19.92 13.71 -0.73
N ARG A 115 -20.90 13.05 -1.37
CA ARG A 115 -20.67 11.89 -2.23
C ARG A 115 -20.48 12.23 -3.70
N ASN A 116 -21.18 13.25 -4.18
CA ASN A 116 -21.19 13.60 -5.60
C ASN A 116 -19.96 14.38 -6.02
N ALA A 117 -19.62 14.28 -7.31
CA ALA A 117 -18.61 15.10 -7.95
C ALA A 117 -18.95 16.59 -7.79
N MET A 118 -17.91 17.44 -7.75
CA MET A 118 -18.06 18.87 -7.56
C MET A 118 -17.29 19.66 -8.60
N ASP A 119 -17.92 20.71 -9.14
CA ASP A 119 -17.26 21.70 -9.98
C ASP A 119 -17.18 23.04 -9.22
N ILE A 120 -15.96 23.48 -8.92
CA ILE A 120 -15.70 24.66 -8.09
C ILE A 120 -14.79 25.62 -8.85
N LYS A 121 -14.95 26.94 -8.67
CA LYS A 121 -13.98 27.87 -9.24
C LYS A 121 -12.66 27.79 -8.47
N ALA A 122 -11.54 27.73 -9.20
CA ALA A 122 -10.22 27.61 -8.57
C ALA A 122 -9.93 28.71 -7.53
N ARG A 123 -10.41 29.92 -7.81
CA ARG A 123 -10.30 31.08 -6.90
C ARG A 123 -11.06 30.93 -5.58
N GLU A 124 -12.14 30.14 -5.54
CA GLU A 124 -12.94 29.92 -4.33
C GLU A 124 -12.23 28.98 -3.35
N LEU A 125 -11.43 28.03 -3.86
CA LEU A 125 -10.55 27.21 -3.04
C LEU A 125 -9.25 27.93 -2.62
N GLY A 126 -8.88 29.01 -3.32
CA GLY A 126 -7.61 29.71 -3.11
C GLY A 126 -6.48 29.25 -4.03
N LEU A 127 -6.79 28.52 -5.11
CA LEU A 127 -5.81 28.15 -6.13
C LEU A 127 -5.58 29.31 -7.11
N ARG A 128 -4.30 29.64 -7.33
CA ARG A 128 -3.81 30.75 -8.14
C ARG A 128 -3.54 30.33 -9.59
N LEU A 129 -4.52 29.67 -10.21
CA LEU A 129 -4.48 29.26 -11.62
C LEU A 129 -5.00 30.39 -12.54
N HIS A 130 -5.48 30.07 -13.74
CA HIS A 130 -6.22 31.04 -14.56
C HIS A 130 -7.46 31.57 -13.77
N PRO A 131 -7.81 32.88 -13.83
CA PRO A 131 -8.94 33.44 -13.06
C PRO A 131 -10.30 32.77 -13.32
N GLY A 132 -10.48 32.22 -14.53
CA GLY A 132 -11.65 31.48 -14.95
C GLY A 132 -11.56 29.96 -14.77
N ALA A 133 -10.49 29.44 -14.17
CA ALA A 133 -10.28 28.00 -14.07
C ALA A 133 -11.32 27.31 -13.18
N ASN A 134 -11.78 26.13 -13.61
CA ASN A 134 -12.59 25.24 -12.80
C ASN A 134 -11.73 24.12 -12.21
N ILE A 135 -12.20 23.59 -11.10
CA ILE A 135 -11.69 22.41 -10.44
C ILE A 135 -12.83 21.41 -10.43
N HIS A 136 -12.61 20.26 -11.03
CA HIS A 136 -13.49 19.11 -10.95
C HIS A 136 -12.95 18.15 -9.90
N ILE A 137 -13.72 17.88 -8.85
CA ILE A 137 -13.40 16.87 -7.85
C ILE A 137 -14.26 15.65 -8.16
N LEU A 138 -13.64 14.48 -8.27
CA LEU A 138 -14.35 13.22 -8.52
C LEU A 138 -15.26 12.87 -7.32
N PRO A 139 -16.30 12.04 -7.55
CA PRO A 139 -17.18 11.59 -6.46
C PRO A 139 -16.44 10.66 -5.50
N ALA A 140 -17.03 10.40 -4.34
CA ALA A 140 -16.59 9.38 -3.40
C ALA A 140 -17.59 8.22 -3.33
N GLU A 141 -17.15 7.05 -2.92
CA GLU A 141 -18.02 5.88 -2.72
C GLU A 141 -18.55 5.83 -1.28
N ALA A 142 -17.69 6.14 -0.31
CA ALA A 142 -17.99 6.08 1.12
C ALA A 142 -17.06 6.97 1.98
N GLY A 143 -17.24 6.94 3.31
CA GLY A 143 -16.42 7.68 4.26
C GLY A 143 -14.92 7.34 4.19
N HIS A 144 -14.58 6.07 3.94
CA HIS A 144 -13.18 5.61 3.81
C HIS A 144 -12.76 5.25 2.39
N VAL A 145 -13.65 5.42 1.40
CA VAL A 145 -13.35 5.13 -0.01
C VAL A 145 -13.70 6.34 -0.85
N GLY A 146 -12.66 7.07 -1.23
CA GLY A 146 -12.77 8.41 -1.79
C GLY A 146 -12.65 8.49 -3.32
N ALA A 147 -12.35 9.70 -3.77
CA ALA A 147 -12.25 10.05 -5.18
C ALA A 147 -11.00 9.47 -5.85
N ASP A 148 -9.97 9.13 -5.08
CA ASP A 148 -8.81 8.35 -5.50
C ASP A 148 -9.22 6.96 -5.98
N ASN A 149 -9.98 6.20 -5.19
CA ASN A 149 -10.47 4.88 -5.57
C ASN A 149 -11.37 4.95 -6.82
N VAL A 150 -12.20 5.98 -6.95
CA VAL A 150 -12.98 6.21 -8.18
C VAL A 150 -12.06 6.55 -9.35
N GLY A 151 -10.97 7.28 -9.12
CA GLY A 151 -9.92 7.50 -10.10
C GLY A 151 -9.32 6.19 -10.63
N VAL A 152 -8.96 5.27 -9.72
CA VAL A 152 -8.51 3.92 -10.07
C VAL A 152 -9.57 3.17 -10.87
N LEU A 153 -10.83 3.21 -10.41
CA LEU A 153 -11.96 2.55 -11.06
C LEU A 153 -12.12 2.95 -12.53
N ILE A 154 -12.03 4.24 -12.84
CA ILE A 154 -12.18 4.73 -14.23
C ILE A 154 -10.91 4.62 -15.07
N ALA A 155 -9.75 4.43 -14.45
CA ALA A 155 -8.49 4.19 -15.14
C ALA A 155 -8.38 2.74 -15.62
N GLU A 156 -8.75 1.79 -14.75
CA GLU A 156 -8.62 0.35 -15.02
C GLU A 156 -9.89 -0.29 -15.60
N GLU A 157 -11.04 0.38 -15.49
CA GLU A 157 -12.33 -0.01 -16.08
C GLU A 157 -12.74 -1.49 -15.88
N PRO A 158 -12.66 -2.09 -14.68
CA PRO A 158 -13.07 -3.47 -14.47
C PRO A 158 -14.56 -3.68 -14.84
N TYR A 159 -15.38 -2.63 -14.69
CA TYR A 159 -16.79 -2.59 -15.09
C TYR A 159 -17.03 -2.67 -16.61
N ALA A 160 -15.98 -2.67 -17.43
CA ALA A 160 -16.05 -2.90 -18.87
C ALA A 160 -15.60 -4.31 -19.28
N GLN A 161 -15.17 -5.14 -18.33
CA GLN A 161 -14.58 -6.46 -18.58
C GLN A 161 -15.53 -7.61 -18.19
N ASP A 162 -15.31 -8.79 -18.76
CA ASP A 162 -15.96 -10.05 -18.31
C ASP A 162 -15.25 -10.64 -17.09
N GLU A 163 -13.92 -10.59 -17.12
CA GLU A 163 -13.03 -11.12 -16.10
C GLU A 163 -13.31 -10.49 -14.73
N MET A 164 -13.24 -11.32 -13.70
CA MET A 164 -13.28 -10.87 -12.31
C MET A 164 -11.93 -10.29 -11.91
N VAL A 165 -11.88 -8.97 -11.83
CA VAL A 165 -10.64 -8.23 -11.55
C VAL A 165 -10.64 -7.79 -10.09
N LEU A 166 -9.56 -8.12 -9.39
CA LEU A 166 -9.21 -7.54 -8.10
C LEU A 166 -8.18 -6.43 -8.31
N ILE A 167 -8.50 -5.21 -7.91
CA ILE A 167 -7.56 -4.09 -7.90
C ILE A 167 -7.30 -3.74 -6.44
N VAL A 168 -6.03 -3.60 -6.09
CA VAL A 168 -5.59 -3.27 -4.74
C VAL A 168 -4.66 -2.08 -4.83
N ASP A 169 -5.10 -0.91 -4.35
CA ASP A 169 -4.24 0.26 -4.18
C ASP A 169 -3.49 0.11 -2.86
N VAL A 170 -2.18 -0.11 -2.95
CA VAL A 170 -1.36 -0.36 -1.77
C VAL A 170 -0.79 0.96 -1.26
N GLY A 171 -1.37 1.46 -0.18
CA GLY A 171 -0.86 2.61 0.58
C GLY A 171 -1.02 2.44 2.09
N THR A 172 -0.99 3.55 2.82
CA THR A 172 -1.24 3.60 4.26
C THR A 172 -2.60 2.99 4.62
N ASN A 173 -3.59 3.20 3.74
CA ASN A 173 -4.79 2.40 3.67
C ASN A 173 -4.71 1.56 2.40
N GLY A 174 -5.31 0.38 2.43
CA GLY A 174 -5.49 -0.44 1.25
C GLY A 174 -6.89 -0.28 0.70
N GLU A 175 -7.07 0.48 -0.36
CA GLU A 175 -8.32 0.50 -1.11
C GLU A 175 -8.41 -0.71 -2.04
N ILE A 176 -9.56 -1.38 -2.03
CA ILE A 176 -9.78 -2.63 -2.73
C ILE A 176 -11.02 -2.49 -3.60
N LEU A 177 -10.89 -2.90 -4.85
CA LEU A 177 -11.96 -2.99 -5.84
C LEU A 177 -12.03 -4.43 -6.34
N LEU A 178 -13.20 -5.06 -6.27
CA LEU A 178 -13.43 -6.39 -6.84
C LEU A 178 -14.69 -6.40 -7.71
N GLY A 179 -14.55 -6.82 -8.96
CA GLY A 179 -15.71 -6.94 -9.83
C GLY A 179 -15.40 -7.05 -11.32
N ASN A 180 -16.46 -6.89 -12.09
CA ASN A 180 -16.48 -6.92 -13.55
C ASN A 180 -17.67 -6.09 -14.06
N ARG A 181 -18.06 -6.23 -15.34
CA ARG A 181 -19.22 -5.52 -15.89
C ARG A 181 -20.56 -5.77 -15.22
N GLN A 182 -20.72 -6.89 -14.51
CA GLN A 182 -22.00 -7.30 -13.92
C GLN A 182 -22.19 -6.74 -12.52
N ARG A 183 -21.10 -6.58 -11.77
CA ARG A 183 -21.13 -6.11 -10.38
C ARG A 183 -19.76 -5.59 -9.97
N MET A 184 -19.76 -4.66 -9.01
CA MET A 184 -18.56 -4.08 -8.46
C MET A 184 -18.71 -3.86 -6.96
N TYR A 185 -17.68 -4.23 -6.22
CA TYR A 185 -17.57 -4.02 -4.78
C TYR A 185 -16.33 -3.19 -4.48
N SER A 186 -16.40 -2.40 -3.41
CA SER A 186 -15.23 -1.71 -2.86
C SER A 186 -15.14 -1.84 -1.35
N ALA A 187 -13.92 -1.76 -0.84
CA ALA A 187 -13.63 -1.69 0.58
C ALA A 187 -12.37 -0.86 0.81
N SER A 188 -12.21 -0.39 2.05
CA SER A 188 -10.93 0.12 2.55
C SER A 188 -10.45 -0.79 3.69
N SER A 189 -9.16 -1.06 3.73
CA SER A 189 -8.53 -1.90 4.75
C SER A 189 -7.43 -1.13 5.48
N PRO A 190 -7.37 -1.19 6.83
CA PRO A 190 -6.36 -0.49 7.61
C PRO A 190 -5.03 -1.26 7.59
N THR A 191 -4.31 -1.17 6.46
CA THR A 191 -3.01 -1.82 6.26
C THR A 191 -1.91 -1.23 7.15
N GLY A 192 -2.01 0.06 7.48
CA GLY A 192 -0.98 0.76 8.24
C GLY A 192 0.27 1.01 7.40
N PRO A 193 1.27 1.72 7.95
CA PRO A 193 2.36 2.27 7.15
C PRO A 193 3.56 1.31 7.01
N ALA A 194 3.42 0.03 7.38
CA ALA A 194 4.50 -0.96 7.36
C ALA A 194 5.11 -1.13 5.95
N PHE A 195 4.26 -1.12 4.92
CA PHE A 195 4.69 -1.18 3.53
C PHE A 195 5.33 0.12 3.02
N GLU A 196 5.24 1.23 3.75
CA GLU A 196 5.95 2.47 3.42
C GLU A 196 7.31 2.58 4.14
N GLY A 197 7.72 1.53 4.86
CA GLY A 197 8.95 1.47 5.64
C GLY A 197 8.83 2.13 7.02
N ALA A 198 7.65 2.59 7.43
CA ALA A 198 7.43 3.03 8.81
C ALA A 198 7.14 1.84 9.71
N GLN A 199 7.40 1.96 11.02
CA GLN A 199 7.21 0.86 11.99
C GLN A 199 8.03 -0.41 11.66
N ILE A 200 9.08 -0.27 10.86
CA ILE A 200 10.07 -1.29 10.59
C ILE A 200 11.41 -0.77 11.12
N SER A 201 12.13 -1.58 11.89
CA SER A 201 13.30 -1.18 12.69
C SER A 201 14.39 -0.49 11.87
N PHE A 202 14.70 -1.06 10.70
CA PHE A 202 15.59 -0.47 9.70
C PHE A 202 14.82 -0.03 8.45
N GLY A 203 13.54 0.28 8.62
CA GLY A 203 12.68 0.72 7.53
C GLY A 203 13.01 2.13 7.08
N MET A 204 12.94 2.36 5.77
CA MET A 204 13.08 3.68 5.19
C MET A 204 12.21 3.82 3.94
N ARG A 205 11.95 5.06 3.52
CA ARG A 205 11.29 5.30 2.23
C ARG A 205 12.20 4.91 1.07
N ALA A 206 11.58 4.63 -0.08
CA ALA A 206 12.29 4.40 -1.33
C ALA A 206 13.14 5.63 -1.70
N ALA A 207 14.45 5.49 -1.57
CA ALA A 207 15.48 6.48 -1.88
C ALA A 207 16.81 5.74 -2.15
N PRO A 208 17.80 6.38 -2.79
CA PRO A 208 19.09 5.75 -3.04
C PRO A 208 19.70 5.11 -1.78
N GLY A 209 20.17 3.86 -1.89
CA GLY A 209 20.67 3.05 -0.78
C GLY A 209 19.60 2.27 0.01
N ALA A 210 18.31 2.46 -0.26
CA ALA A 210 17.26 1.62 0.32
C ALA A 210 17.20 0.26 -0.39
N ILE A 211 17.18 -0.83 0.38
CA ILE A 211 17.07 -2.20 -0.12
C ILE A 211 15.69 -2.40 -0.75
N GLU A 212 15.65 -2.72 -2.04
CA GLU A 212 14.42 -2.88 -2.84
C GLU A 212 14.15 -4.32 -3.30
N ARG A 213 15.20 -5.16 -3.32
CA ARG A 213 15.11 -6.59 -3.68
C ARG A 213 15.95 -7.43 -2.75
N VAL A 214 15.48 -8.63 -2.41
CA VAL A 214 16.15 -9.58 -1.50
C VAL A 214 15.99 -11.01 -2.03
N ARG A 215 17.05 -11.81 -2.02
CA ARG A 215 17.00 -13.27 -2.25
C ARG A 215 17.79 -13.96 -1.16
N ILE A 216 17.26 -15.03 -0.58
CA ILE A 216 17.91 -15.77 0.50
C ILE A 216 18.16 -17.20 0.05
N ASP A 217 19.40 -17.65 0.16
CA ASP A 217 19.74 -19.04 -0.12
C ASP A 217 19.14 -19.98 0.96
N PRO A 218 18.32 -20.98 0.60
CA PRO A 218 17.69 -21.85 1.58
C PRO A 218 18.65 -22.73 2.38
N GLN A 219 19.89 -22.93 1.93
CA GLN A 219 20.87 -23.77 2.63
C GLN A 219 21.76 -22.93 3.57
N SER A 220 22.44 -21.93 3.03
CA SER A 220 23.36 -21.08 3.77
C SER A 220 22.67 -19.99 4.59
N LYS A 221 21.40 -19.70 4.28
CA LYS A 221 20.62 -18.56 4.81
C LYS A 221 21.24 -17.20 4.51
N THR A 222 22.20 -17.13 3.60
CA THR A 222 22.85 -15.87 3.23
C THR A 222 21.94 -15.11 2.27
N ALA A 223 21.73 -13.82 2.55
CA ALA A 223 21.00 -12.92 1.68
C ALA A 223 21.91 -12.28 0.65
N ARG A 224 21.39 -12.10 -0.56
CA ARG A 224 21.85 -11.07 -1.50
C ARG A 224 20.72 -10.09 -1.75
N PHE A 225 21.07 -8.84 -2.00
CA PHE A 225 20.10 -7.77 -2.14
C PHE A 225 20.49 -6.77 -3.22
N ARG A 226 19.54 -5.93 -3.63
CA ARG A 226 19.79 -4.71 -4.42
C ARG A 226 19.26 -3.50 -3.69
N VAL A 227 19.91 -2.37 -3.90
CA VAL A 227 19.48 -1.08 -3.37
C VAL A 227 19.11 -0.14 -4.52
N ILE A 228 18.19 0.79 -4.25
CA ILE A 228 17.83 1.82 -5.22
C ILE A 228 19.08 2.61 -5.61
N GLY A 229 19.29 2.77 -6.92
CA GLY A 229 20.46 3.45 -7.47
C GLY A 229 21.66 2.53 -7.74
N GLU A 230 21.56 1.22 -7.48
CA GLU A 230 22.58 0.23 -7.82
C GLU A 230 21.94 -1.01 -8.47
N GLU A 231 22.35 -1.32 -9.71
CA GLU A 231 21.75 -2.42 -10.48
C GLU A 231 22.34 -3.80 -10.12
N ARG A 232 23.59 -3.82 -9.64
CA ARG A 232 24.30 -5.06 -9.27
C ARG A 232 23.80 -5.59 -7.95
N TRP A 233 23.78 -6.92 -7.83
CA TRP A 233 23.51 -7.58 -6.54
C TRP A 233 24.69 -7.41 -5.58
N SER A 234 24.37 -7.41 -4.28
CA SER A 234 25.34 -7.15 -3.20
C SER A 234 26.50 -8.15 -3.12
N ASP A 235 26.33 -9.36 -3.65
CA ASP A 235 27.36 -10.41 -3.76
C ASP A 235 28.36 -10.15 -4.91
N GLU A 236 28.04 -9.22 -5.82
CA GLU A 236 28.94 -8.75 -6.87
C GLU A 236 29.70 -7.47 -6.49
N TRP A 237 29.43 -6.91 -5.30
CA TRP A 237 30.06 -5.66 -4.87
C TRP A 237 31.50 -5.92 -4.44
N PRO A 238 32.50 -5.23 -5.04
CA PRO A 238 33.86 -5.28 -4.54
C PRO A 238 33.92 -4.39 -3.29
N ILE A 239 34.00 -5.03 -2.13
CA ILE A 239 33.99 -4.36 -0.83
C ILE A 239 35.33 -4.64 -0.15
N GLY A 240 36.01 -3.58 0.26
CA GLY A 240 37.29 -3.66 0.96
C GLY A 240 38.24 -2.52 0.58
N PRO A 241 39.32 -2.34 1.36
CA PRO A 241 40.29 -1.27 1.13
C PRO A 241 41.01 -1.38 -0.23
N ASP A 242 41.10 -2.59 -0.79
CA ASP A 242 41.78 -2.87 -2.05
C ASP A 242 40.85 -2.81 -3.28
N ALA A 243 39.54 -2.56 -3.08
CA ALA A 243 38.56 -2.49 -4.16
C ALA A 243 38.72 -1.17 -4.94
N PRO A 244 38.87 -1.21 -6.29
CA PRO A 244 38.96 0.00 -7.10
C PRO A 244 37.77 0.93 -6.88
N LEU A 245 38.01 2.22 -6.67
CA LEU A 245 36.97 3.20 -6.33
C LEU A 245 35.86 3.27 -7.39
N ASN A 246 36.21 3.05 -8.67
CA ASN A 246 35.26 3.00 -9.80
C ASN A 246 34.47 1.68 -9.90
N ALA A 247 34.87 0.64 -9.16
CA ALA A 247 34.21 -0.65 -9.13
C ALA A 247 33.28 -0.79 -7.91
N GLN A 248 33.45 0.04 -6.88
CA GLN A 248 32.60 0.07 -5.69
C GLN A 248 31.15 0.44 -6.03
N PRO A 249 30.17 0.02 -5.20
CA PRO A 249 28.78 0.40 -5.41
C PRO A 249 28.57 1.91 -5.25
N ALA A 250 27.69 2.49 -6.08
CA ALA A 250 27.36 3.92 -5.97
C ALA A 250 26.66 4.26 -4.65
N HIS A 251 25.91 3.29 -4.12
CA HIS A 251 25.18 3.39 -2.86
C HIS A 251 25.35 2.10 -2.05
N LEU A 252 25.74 2.25 -0.78
CA LEU A 252 25.66 1.16 0.21
C LEU A 252 24.26 1.09 0.83
N ALA A 253 23.96 -0.02 1.50
CA ALA A 253 22.67 -0.19 2.16
C ALA A 253 22.53 0.79 3.34
N MET A 254 21.40 1.49 3.39
CA MET A 254 21.05 2.43 4.46
C MET A 254 19.82 1.98 5.27
N GLY A 255 19.02 1.08 4.71
CA GLY A 255 17.77 0.60 5.30
C GLY A 255 16.95 -0.19 4.27
N ILE A 256 15.74 -0.56 4.64
CA ILE A 256 14.85 -1.43 3.87
C ILE A 256 13.62 -0.63 3.44
N CYS A 257 13.36 -0.55 2.12
CA CYS A 257 12.10 0.03 1.64
C CYS A 257 10.98 -1.02 1.64
N GLY A 258 9.75 -0.57 1.38
CA GLY A 258 8.58 -1.45 1.41
C GLY A 258 8.68 -2.70 0.52
N SER A 259 9.20 -2.58 -0.71
CA SER A 259 9.36 -3.75 -1.59
C SER A 259 10.45 -4.67 -1.05
N GLY A 260 11.51 -4.11 -0.47
CA GLY A 260 12.58 -4.85 0.18
C GLY A 260 12.09 -5.65 1.39
N ILE A 261 11.22 -5.08 2.24
CA ILE A 261 10.72 -5.79 3.43
C ILE A 261 9.70 -6.87 3.06
N ILE A 262 8.87 -6.64 2.02
CA ILE A 262 7.99 -7.69 1.46
C ILE A 262 8.83 -8.88 0.97
N GLU A 263 9.85 -8.62 0.15
CA GLU A 263 10.71 -9.70 -0.35
C GLU A 263 11.51 -10.36 0.78
N ALA A 264 12.04 -9.59 1.74
CA ALA A 264 12.80 -10.12 2.86
C ALA A 264 11.96 -11.10 3.70
N VAL A 265 10.74 -10.73 4.08
CA VAL A 265 9.87 -11.61 4.88
C VAL A 265 9.42 -12.83 4.08
N ALA A 266 9.06 -12.65 2.80
CA ALA A 266 8.70 -13.77 1.94
C ALA A 266 9.88 -14.75 1.75
N GLU A 267 11.09 -14.26 1.51
CA GLU A 267 12.30 -15.08 1.35
C GLU A 267 12.73 -15.72 2.67
N MET A 268 12.57 -15.04 3.82
CA MET A 268 12.80 -15.64 5.14
C MET A 268 11.85 -16.83 5.37
N TYR A 269 10.61 -16.72 4.90
CA TYR A 269 9.64 -17.82 4.97
C TYR A 269 10.04 -18.97 4.02
N LEU A 270 10.36 -18.67 2.76
CA LEU A 270 10.83 -19.68 1.79
C LEU A 270 12.10 -20.41 2.25
N ALA A 271 13.04 -19.67 2.85
CA ALA A 271 14.27 -20.23 3.40
C ALA A 271 14.04 -20.95 4.75
N GLY A 272 12.83 -20.99 5.30
CA GLY A 272 12.55 -21.64 6.58
C GLY A 272 13.22 -20.97 7.79
N ILE A 273 13.59 -19.69 7.67
CA ILE A 273 14.07 -18.84 8.78
C ILE A 273 12.90 -18.48 9.70
N ILE A 274 11.71 -18.28 9.12
CA ILE A 274 10.46 -18.10 9.86
C ILE A 274 9.46 -19.19 9.49
N LEU A 275 8.60 -19.53 10.45
CA LEU A 275 7.50 -20.46 10.31
C LEU A 275 6.30 -19.77 9.64
N PRO A 276 5.29 -20.53 9.16
CA PRO A 276 4.08 -19.96 8.56
C PRO A 276 3.35 -18.96 9.47
N ASP A 277 3.44 -19.11 10.79
CA ASP A 277 2.83 -18.17 11.75
C ASP A 277 3.67 -16.91 12.01
N GLY A 278 4.79 -16.74 11.29
CA GLY A 278 5.70 -15.59 11.37
C GLY A 278 6.70 -15.63 12.51
N ARG A 279 6.68 -16.68 13.35
CA ARG A 279 7.72 -16.85 14.38
C ARG A 279 9.03 -17.28 13.74
N PHE A 280 10.15 -16.80 14.26
CA PHE A 280 11.46 -17.36 13.92
C PHE A 280 11.49 -18.86 14.21
N ASN A 281 12.00 -19.62 13.26
CA ASN A 281 12.09 -21.07 13.34
C ASN A 281 13.17 -21.44 14.38
N PRO A 282 12.81 -22.09 15.50
CA PRO A 282 13.76 -22.44 16.55
C PRO A 282 14.80 -23.47 16.08
N ASP A 283 14.51 -24.21 15.02
CA ASP A 283 15.40 -25.21 14.43
C ASP A 283 16.31 -24.63 13.33
N CYS A 284 16.22 -23.32 13.05
CA CYS A 284 17.07 -22.66 12.07
C CYS A 284 18.49 -22.46 12.63
N ASN A 285 19.39 -23.39 12.28
CA ASN A 285 20.80 -23.32 12.67
C ASN A 285 21.61 -22.44 11.70
N SER A 286 21.75 -21.16 11.99
CA SER A 286 22.58 -20.21 11.23
C SER A 286 23.07 -19.07 12.11
N ASP A 287 24.35 -18.68 11.97
CA ASP A 287 24.94 -17.53 12.67
C ASP A 287 24.29 -16.18 12.28
N LEU A 288 23.52 -16.17 11.19
CA LEU A 288 22.75 -15.01 10.74
C LEU A 288 21.42 -14.84 11.49
N VAL A 289 21.01 -15.82 12.29
CA VAL A 289 19.77 -15.80 13.05
C VAL A 289 20.06 -15.75 14.54
N ARG A 290 19.53 -14.72 15.21
CA ARG A 290 19.56 -14.59 16.66
C ARG A 290 18.19 -14.99 17.20
N LEU A 291 18.14 -16.04 18.02
CA LEU A 291 16.92 -16.51 18.66
C LEU A 291 16.84 -16.02 20.11
N ASP A 292 15.91 -15.12 20.39
CA ASP A 292 15.65 -14.58 21.74
C ASP A 292 14.15 -14.22 21.91
N GLY A 293 13.28 -15.17 21.57
CA GLY A 293 11.83 -15.00 21.65
C GLY A 293 11.35 -13.76 20.88
N ARG A 294 10.87 -12.74 21.60
CA ARG A 294 10.39 -11.47 21.01
C ARG A 294 11.50 -10.60 20.43
N LYS A 295 12.75 -10.82 20.80
CA LYS A 295 13.92 -10.09 20.28
C LYS A 295 14.65 -10.84 19.18
N SER A 296 14.07 -11.93 18.67
CA SER A 296 14.66 -12.68 17.57
C SER A 296 14.85 -11.79 16.35
N ALA A 297 15.95 -11.98 15.63
CA ALA A 297 16.30 -11.16 14.48
C ALA A 297 17.14 -11.94 13.48
N TYR A 298 16.98 -11.60 12.20
CA TYR A 298 17.80 -12.06 11.09
C TYR A 298 18.74 -10.93 10.65
N ILE A 299 20.02 -11.22 10.47
CA ILE A 299 21.00 -10.30 9.91
C ILE A 299 20.85 -10.32 8.38
N LEU A 300 20.15 -9.32 7.84
CA LEU A 300 19.94 -9.20 6.40
C LEU A 300 21.18 -8.66 5.69
N VAL A 301 21.85 -7.66 6.28
CA VAL A 301 23.05 -7.04 5.70
C VAL A 301 24.15 -6.93 6.74
N SER A 302 25.36 -7.32 6.35
CA SER A 302 26.53 -7.20 7.20
C SER A 302 27.03 -5.75 7.29
N PRO A 303 27.70 -5.35 8.39
CA PRO A 303 28.20 -3.98 8.58
C PRO A 303 29.05 -3.45 7.41
N ALA A 304 29.83 -4.32 6.78
CA ALA A 304 30.73 -3.96 5.68
C ALA A 304 30.00 -3.49 4.40
N GLN A 305 28.73 -3.83 4.23
CA GLN A 305 27.93 -3.48 3.05
C GLN A 305 26.95 -2.34 3.35
N THR A 306 27.06 -1.71 4.52
CA THR A 306 26.17 -0.65 5.00
C THR A 306 26.89 0.70 4.99
N GLY A 307 26.14 1.77 4.70
CA GLY A 307 26.68 3.13 4.78
C GLY A 307 26.86 3.64 6.22
N THR A 308 26.21 2.99 7.20
CA THR A 308 26.29 3.34 8.62
C THR A 308 27.41 2.61 9.36
N GLY A 309 27.95 1.52 8.79
CA GLY A 309 28.87 0.62 9.47
C GLY A 309 28.19 -0.28 10.52
N GLU A 310 26.86 -0.36 10.52
CA GLU A 310 26.06 -1.21 11.41
C GLU A 310 25.26 -2.23 10.61
N ALA A 311 25.05 -3.43 11.16
CA ALA A 311 24.26 -4.45 10.48
C ALA A 311 22.78 -4.04 10.36
N ILE A 312 22.17 -4.30 9.20
CA ILE A 312 20.73 -4.13 9.00
C ILE A 312 20.03 -5.44 9.33
N LEU A 313 19.05 -5.38 10.24
CA LEU A 313 18.32 -6.53 10.76
C LEU A 313 16.87 -6.53 10.29
N VAL A 314 16.28 -7.73 10.22
CA VAL A 314 14.82 -7.93 10.21
C VAL A 314 14.43 -8.61 11.51
N THR A 315 13.66 -7.93 12.35
CA THR A 315 13.29 -8.38 13.69
C THR A 315 11.96 -9.13 13.72
N GLN A 316 11.68 -9.83 14.82
CA GLN A 316 10.38 -10.46 15.07
C GLN A 316 9.21 -9.45 15.07
N GLU A 317 9.46 -8.22 15.52
CA GLU A 317 8.48 -7.13 15.50
C GLU A 317 8.21 -6.65 14.06
N ASP A 318 9.26 -6.52 13.25
CA ASP A 318 9.14 -6.16 11.83
C ASP A 318 8.28 -7.20 11.07
N VAL A 319 8.57 -8.49 11.27
CA VAL A 319 7.76 -9.58 10.69
C VAL A 319 6.31 -9.48 11.15
N ARG A 320 6.06 -9.16 12.42
CA ARG A 320 4.71 -9.02 12.95
C ARG A 320 3.96 -7.85 12.33
N ASN A 321 4.62 -6.71 12.12
CA ASN A 321 4.01 -5.54 11.50
C ASN A 321 3.65 -5.81 10.03
N ILE A 322 4.50 -6.55 9.31
CA ILE A 322 4.19 -7.01 7.95
C ILE A 322 3.01 -7.99 7.94
N GLN A 323 2.95 -8.94 8.87
CA GLN A 323 1.80 -9.85 8.97
C GLN A 323 0.49 -9.11 9.22
N LEU A 324 0.49 -8.10 10.10
CA LEU A 324 -0.72 -7.30 10.39
C LEU A 324 -1.18 -6.55 9.14
N ALA A 325 -0.25 -5.90 8.44
CA ALA A 325 -0.54 -5.11 7.25
C ALA A 325 -1.09 -5.98 6.11
N LYS A 326 -0.43 -7.12 5.83
CA LYS A 326 -0.84 -8.03 4.77
C LYS A 326 -2.16 -8.73 5.10
N ALA A 327 -2.40 -9.05 6.38
CA ALA A 327 -3.64 -9.71 6.80
C ALA A 327 -4.85 -8.80 6.66
N ALA A 328 -4.70 -7.49 6.96
CA ALA A 328 -5.76 -6.50 6.74
C ALA A 328 -6.19 -6.45 5.27
N LEU A 329 -5.21 -6.39 4.36
CA LEU A 329 -5.47 -6.32 2.92
C LEU A 329 -6.12 -7.60 2.38
N TYR A 330 -5.57 -8.76 2.76
CA TYR A 330 -6.12 -10.05 2.36
C TYR A 330 -7.54 -10.25 2.89
N ALA A 331 -7.79 -9.93 4.16
CA ALA A 331 -9.12 -10.05 4.76
C ALA A 331 -10.15 -9.17 4.05
N GLY A 332 -9.77 -7.93 3.67
CA GLY A 332 -10.61 -7.07 2.87
C GLY A 332 -10.94 -7.67 1.50
N ALA A 333 -9.93 -8.17 0.79
CA ALA A 333 -10.12 -8.81 -0.52
C ALA A 333 -11.01 -10.06 -0.41
N LYS A 334 -10.74 -10.91 0.59
CA LYS A 334 -11.51 -12.13 0.86
C LYS A 334 -12.96 -11.82 1.21
N LEU A 335 -13.20 -10.80 2.01
CA LEU A 335 -14.56 -10.35 2.33
C LEU A 335 -15.31 -9.91 1.05
N LEU A 336 -14.66 -9.16 0.16
CA LEU A 336 -15.27 -8.82 -1.13
C LEU A 336 -15.54 -10.06 -1.99
N MET A 337 -14.62 -11.03 -2.01
CA MET A 337 -14.80 -12.31 -2.72
C MET A 337 -16.00 -13.09 -2.17
N ASN A 338 -16.16 -13.14 -0.84
CA ASN A 338 -17.31 -13.77 -0.19
C ASN A 338 -18.62 -13.05 -0.57
N ARG A 339 -18.64 -11.70 -0.62
CA ARG A 339 -19.80 -10.91 -1.07
C ARG A 339 -20.10 -11.04 -2.56
N ALA A 340 -19.08 -11.37 -3.35
CA ALA A 340 -19.22 -11.76 -4.74
C ALA A 340 -19.52 -13.26 -4.90
N ASP A 341 -19.54 -14.08 -3.85
CA ASP A 341 -19.74 -15.53 -3.99
C ASP A 341 -18.77 -16.16 -5.02
N ILE A 342 -17.49 -15.79 -4.93
CA ILE A 342 -16.42 -16.34 -5.78
C ILE A 342 -15.30 -16.93 -4.91
N GLN A 343 -14.56 -17.86 -5.49
CA GLN A 343 -13.42 -18.51 -4.83
C GLN A 343 -12.07 -18.13 -5.46
N ALA A 344 -12.08 -17.56 -6.66
CA ALA A 344 -10.87 -17.17 -7.39
C ALA A 344 -11.15 -15.90 -8.20
N VAL A 345 -10.07 -15.19 -8.52
CA VAL A 345 -10.07 -14.01 -9.39
C VAL A 345 -9.30 -14.32 -10.66
N ASP A 346 -9.71 -13.73 -11.77
CA ASP A 346 -9.07 -13.96 -13.07
C ASP A 346 -7.79 -13.12 -13.23
N ARG A 347 -7.79 -11.95 -12.59
CA ARG A 347 -6.74 -10.93 -12.71
C ARG A 347 -6.58 -10.16 -11.41
N VAL A 348 -5.34 -9.83 -11.07
CA VAL A 348 -5.01 -8.93 -9.95
C VAL A 348 -4.22 -7.74 -10.46
N ILE A 349 -4.59 -6.54 -10.03
CA ILE A 349 -3.92 -5.29 -10.35
C ILE A 349 -3.42 -4.67 -9.04
N LEU A 350 -2.11 -4.48 -8.91
CA LEU A 350 -1.48 -3.81 -7.77
C LEU A 350 -1.26 -2.34 -8.12
N ALA A 351 -2.10 -1.45 -7.61
CA ALA A 351 -2.05 -0.03 -7.84
C ALA A 351 -1.32 0.73 -6.73
N GLY A 352 -1.12 2.02 -6.97
CA GLY A 352 -0.48 2.93 -6.04
C GLY A 352 1.01 3.08 -6.32
N ALA A 353 1.58 4.21 -5.90
CA ALA A 353 3.00 4.49 -6.10
C ALA A 353 3.91 3.41 -5.50
N PHE A 354 3.44 2.74 -4.44
CA PHE A 354 4.13 1.61 -3.83
C PHE A 354 3.88 0.29 -4.59
N GLY A 355 2.63 0.01 -4.98
CA GLY A 355 2.24 -1.19 -5.72
C GLY A 355 3.07 -1.43 -6.98
N SER A 356 3.52 -0.36 -7.64
CA SER A 356 4.36 -0.41 -8.84
C SER A 356 5.70 -1.16 -8.68
N TYR A 357 6.20 -1.30 -7.45
CA TYR A 357 7.51 -1.90 -7.16
C TYR A 357 7.42 -3.28 -6.50
N ILE A 358 6.22 -3.74 -6.18
CA ILE A 358 5.97 -5.03 -5.55
C ILE A 358 6.12 -6.14 -6.59
N ASP A 359 6.93 -7.15 -6.27
CA ASP A 359 7.01 -8.36 -7.09
C ASP A 359 5.75 -9.22 -6.88
N PRO A 360 5.01 -9.57 -7.96
CA PRO A 360 3.78 -10.36 -7.86
C PRO A 360 3.94 -11.70 -7.14
N LYS A 361 5.07 -12.40 -7.35
CA LYS A 361 5.33 -13.69 -6.73
C LYS A 361 5.51 -13.52 -5.22
N HIS A 362 6.29 -12.54 -4.78
CA HIS A 362 6.51 -12.29 -3.35
C HIS A 362 5.24 -11.76 -2.66
N ALA A 363 4.44 -10.93 -3.35
CA ALA A 363 3.12 -10.52 -2.86
C ALA A 363 2.23 -11.74 -2.56
N MET A 364 2.19 -12.70 -3.49
CA MET A 364 1.39 -13.91 -3.32
C MET A 364 1.95 -14.87 -2.26
N ILE A 365 3.29 -15.04 -2.18
CA ILE A 365 3.94 -15.85 -1.12
C ILE A 365 3.69 -15.27 0.28
N LEU A 366 3.75 -13.94 0.40
CA LEU A 366 3.43 -13.26 1.65
C LEU A 366 1.94 -13.40 2.00
N GLY A 367 1.08 -13.66 1.00
CA GLY A 367 -0.37 -13.64 1.12
C GLY A 367 -0.90 -12.22 1.25
N LEU A 368 -0.30 -11.28 0.53
CA LEU A 368 -0.80 -9.92 0.37
C LEU A 368 -2.06 -9.89 -0.52
N ILE A 369 -2.13 -10.83 -1.46
CA ILE A 369 -3.21 -11.02 -2.43
C ILE A 369 -3.67 -12.49 -2.42
N PRO A 370 -4.93 -12.78 -2.81
CA PRO A 370 -5.38 -14.15 -3.05
C PRO A 370 -4.61 -14.80 -4.20
N ASP A 371 -4.69 -16.13 -4.25
CA ASP A 371 -4.07 -16.92 -5.30
C ASP A 371 -4.63 -16.54 -6.69
N CYS A 372 -3.73 -16.30 -7.63
CA CYS A 372 -4.00 -15.95 -9.01
C CYS A 372 -2.84 -16.45 -9.87
N ASP A 373 -3.09 -16.70 -11.16
CA ASP A 373 -2.00 -16.98 -12.09
C ASP A 373 -1.05 -15.77 -12.12
N LEU A 374 0.22 -15.97 -11.77
CA LEU A 374 1.21 -14.89 -11.69
C LEU A 374 1.34 -14.09 -12.99
N LYS A 375 1.04 -14.70 -14.15
CA LYS A 375 1.05 -14.00 -15.43
C LYS A 375 -0.08 -12.97 -15.56
N ASN A 376 -1.11 -13.06 -14.72
CA ASN A 376 -2.30 -12.20 -14.65
C ASN A 376 -2.26 -11.24 -13.44
N VAL A 377 -1.11 -11.12 -12.78
CA VAL A 377 -0.91 -10.18 -11.67
C VAL A 377 0.00 -9.06 -12.16
N TYR A 378 -0.53 -7.84 -12.24
CA TYR A 378 0.17 -6.70 -12.85
C TYR A 378 0.28 -5.53 -11.88
N PRO A 379 1.48 -4.96 -11.71
CA PRO A 379 1.60 -3.65 -11.10
C PRO A 379 1.14 -2.57 -12.07
N VAL A 380 0.37 -1.61 -11.56
CA VAL A 380 0.06 -0.34 -12.25
C VAL A 380 0.66 0.81 -11.45
N GLY A 381 0.85 1.94 -12.13
CA GLY A 381 1.41 3.16 -11.57
C GLY A 381 0.50 3.80 -10.51
N ASN A 382 0.60 5.12 -10.42
CA ASN A 382 -0.42 5.92 -9.74
C ASN A 382 -1.72 5.94 -10.58
N ALA A 383 -2.53 4.89 -10.47
CA ALA A 383 -3.79 4.75 -11.20
C ALA A 383 -4.83 5.83 -10.80
N ALA A 384 -4.85 6.28 -9.55
CA ALA A 384 -5.67 7.41 -9.13
C ALA A 384 -5.31 8.69 -9.91
N GLY A 385 -4.00 8.97 -10.04
CA GLY A 385 -3.47 10.06 -10.85
C GLY A 385 -3.82 9.95 -12.33
N ASP A 386 -3.78 8.74 -12.90
CA ASP A 386 -4.23 8.47 -14.26
C ASP A 386 -5.74 8.68 -14.43
N GLY A 387 -6.56 8.25 -13.46
CA GLY A 387 -7.99 8.56 -13.39
C GLY A 387 -8.27 10.06 -13.38
N ALA A 388 -7.51 10.83 -12.59
CA ALA A 388 -7.61 12.29 -12.56
C ALA A 388 -7.26 12.90 -13.93
N ARG A 389 -6.26 12.37 -14.64
CA ARG A 389 -5.90 12.81 -16.00
C ARG A 389 -6.99 12.46 -17.02
N ILE A 390 -7.56 11.26 -16.93
CA ILE A 390 -8.66 10.81 -17.78
C ILE A 390 -9.87 11.74 -17.58
N ALA A 391 -10.26 12.00 -16.33
CA ALA A 391 -11.35 12.93 -16.01
C ALA A 391 -11.06 14.38 -16.44
N LEU A 392 -9.80 14.83 -16.34
CA LEU A 392 -9.39 16.14 -16.83
C LEU A 392 -9.65 16.29 -18.34
N LEU A 393 -9.26 15.27 -19.12
CA LEU A 393 -9.23 15.29 -20.58
C LEU A 393 -10.54 14.83 -21.23
N ASN A 394 -11.39 14.12 -20.49
CA ASN A 394 -12.63 13.54 -21.00
C ASN A 394 -13.82 13.86 -20.08
N ARG A 395 -14.76 14.68 -20.56
CA ARG A 395 -15.98 15.04 -19.81
C ARG A 395 -16.96 13.88 -19.65
N HIS A 396 -17.03 12.96 -20.62
CA HIS A 396 -17.87 11.76 -20.48
C HIS A 396 -17.37 10.88 -19.34
N LYS A 397 -16.05 10.79 -19.16
CA LYS A 397 -15.45 10.07 -18.04
C LYS A 397 -15.76 10.69 -16.67
N ARG A 398 -16.00 12.00 -16.59
CA ARG A 398 -16.49 12.64 -15.34
C ARG A 398 -17.90 12.16 -14.98
N VAL A 399 -18.78 12.08 -15.98
CA VAL A 399 -20.15 11.58 -15.80
C VAL A 399 -20.12 10.10 -15.44
N GLU A 400 -19.31 9.31 -16.15
CA GLU A 400 -19.15 7.90 -15.87
C GLU A 400 -18.58 7.66 -14.46
N ALA A 401 -17.59 8.44 -14.01
CA ALA A 401 -17.06 8.34 -12.64
C ALA A 401 -18.18 8.49 -11.60
N GLN A 402 -19.08 9.47 -11.78
CA GLN A 402 -20.26 9.69 -10.94
C GLN A 402 -21.20 8.48 -10.95
N GLU A 403 -21.54 7.97 -12.13
CA GLU A 403 -22.44 6.82 -12.28
C GLU A 403 -21.85 5.55 -11.66
N ARG A 404 -20.57 5.27 -11.92
CA ARG A 404 -19.89 4.09 -11.42
C ARG A 404 -19.70 4.12 -9.91
N ALA A 405 -19.30 5.26 -9.33
CA ALA A 405 -19.20 5.41 -7.87
C ALA A 405 -20.54 5.20 -7.13
N HIS A 406 -21.68 5.42 -7.81
CA HIS A 406 -23.00 5.12 -7.26
C HIS A 406 -23.41 3.65 -7.42
N TRP A 407 -22.93 3.01 -8.48
CA TRP A 407 -23.19 1.62 -8.79
C TRP A 407 -22.34 0.64 -7.97
N VAL A 408 -21.12 1.02 -7.60
CA VAL A 408 -20.25 0.22 -6.74
C VAL A 408 -20.88 0.03 -5.37
N ARG A 409 -20.83 -1.22 -4.87
CA ARG A 409 -21.31 -1.60 -3.54
C ARG A 409 -20.16 -1.54 -2.54
N TYR A 410 -20.16 -0.51 -1.71
CA TYR A 410 -19.22 -0.38 -0.61
C TYR A 410 -19.50 -1.43 0.48
N VAL A 411 -18.44 -2.08 0.96
CA VAL A 411 -18.45 -3.03 2.08
C VAL A 411 -17.63 -2.44 3.22
N GLU A 412 -18.30 -2.21 4.36
CA GLU A 412 -17.68 -1.59 5.53
C GLU A 412 -16.94 -2.64 6.39
N THR A 413 -15.66 -2.84 6.09
CA THR A 413 -14.78 -3.83 6.76
C THR A 413 -14.70 -3.64 8.28
N ALA A 414 -14.70 -2.38 8.75
CA ALA A 414 -14.46 -2.04 10.15
C ALA A 414 -15.52 -2.59 11.13
N VAL A 415 -16.74 -2.83 10.66
CA VAL A 415 -17.87 -3.36 11.47
C VAL A 415 -18.32 -4.73 11.00
N ASP A 416 -17.66 -5.31 10.00
CA ASP A 416 -18.05 -6.58 9.42
C ASP A 416 -17.54 -7.74 10.29
N PRO A 417 -18.43 -8.60 10.83
CA PRO A 417 -18.02 -9.66 11.75
C PRO A 417 -17.14 -10.71 11.07
N GLU A 418 -17.25 -10.90 9.75
CA GLU A 418 -16.41 -11.84 8.99
C GLU A 418 -14.97 -11.34 8.87
N PHE A 419 -14.75 -10.02 8.88
CA PHE A 419 -13.42 -9.43 8.69
C PHE A 419 -12.43 -9.91 9.75
N GLN A 420 -12.85 -10.00 11.02
CA GLN A 420 -11.96 -10.42 12.10
C GLN A 420 -11.52 -11.88 11.94
N GLU A 421 -12.41 -12.77 11.48
CA GLU A 421 -12.07 -14.17 11.23
C GLU A 421 -11.09 -14.29 10.08
N GLU A 422 -11.36 -13.62 8.95
CA GLU A 422 -10.47 -13.62 7.79
C GLU A 422 -9.11 -12.99 8.11
N PHE A 423 -9.08 -11.93 8.91
CA PHE A 423 -7.84 -11.30 9.38
C PHE A 423 -6.96 -12.27 10.17
N VAL A 424 -7.55 -13.04 11.10
CA VAL A 424 -6.78 -14.01 11.90
C VAL A 424 -6.22 -15.13 11.03
N ASN A 425 -7.01 -15.66 10.10
CA ASN A 425 -6.56 -16.69 9.17
C ASN A 425 -5.45 -16.16 8.23
N ALA A 426 -5.58 -14.91 7.81
CA ALA A 426 -4.63 -14.22 6.96
C ALA A 426 -3.33 -13.79 7.66
N MET A 427 -3.16 -14.01 8.97
CA MET A 427 -1.87 -13.77 9.62
C MET A 427 -0.78 -14.77 9.20
N HIS A 428 -1.17 -15.99 8.80
CA HIS A 428 -0.20 -17.01 8.36
C HIS A 428 0.33 -16.72 6.95
N LEU A 429 1.53 -17.16 6.61
CA LEU A 429 2.13 -17.01 5.28
C LEU A 429 1.95 -18.30 4.45
N PRO A 430 1.36 -18.25 3.23
CA PRO A 430 0.60 -17.13 2.68
C PRO A 430 -0.77 -16.95 3.36
N HIS A 431 -1.38 -18.03 3.86
CA HIS A 431 -2.65 -18.02 4.59
C HIS A 431 -2.81 -19.31 5.39
N GLN A 432 -3.71 -19.35 6.38
CA GLN A 432 -3.90 -20.52 7.24
C GLN A 432 -4.69 -21.66 6.56
N SER A 433 -5.70 -21.31 5.76
CA SER A 433 -6.67 -22.26 5.18
C SER A 433 -6.81 -22.16 3.65
N ASP A 434 -6.93 -20.94 3.11
CA ASP A 434 -7.04 -20.73 1.67
C ASP A 434 -5.92 -21.41 0.86
N PRO A 435 -6.28 -22.07 -0.26
CA PRO A 435 -5.32 -22.76 -1.09
C PRO A 435 -4.56 -21.80 -2.01
N PHE A 436 -3.28 -22.07 -2.24
CA PHE A 436 -2.43 -21.34 -3.20
C PHE A 436 -1.87 -22.29 -4.27
N PRO A 437 -2.71 -22.87 -5.14
CA PRO A 437 -2.27 -23.83 -6.15
C PRO A 437 -1.20 -23.27 -7.09
N HIS A 438 -1.20 -21.96 -7.40
CA HIS A 438 -0.18 -21.36 -8.27
C HIS A 438 1.19 -21.20 -7.58
N LEU A 439 1.26 -21.41 -6.26
CA LEU A 439 2.52 -21.49 -5.51
C LEU A 439 2.98 -22.92 -5.20
N LYS A 440 2.30 -23.94 -5.71
CA LYS A 440 2.68 -25.33 -5.46
C LYS A 440 4.09 -25.62 -6.00
N GLY A 441 4.96 -26.17 -5.16
CA GLY A 441 6.37 -26.42 -5.49
C GLY A 441 7.28 -25.20 -5.30
N ILE A 442 6.73 -24.03 -4.96
CA ILE A 442 7.48 -22.84 -4.53
C ILE A 442 7.51 -22.77 -3.01
N LEU A 443 6.36 -22.98 -2.37
CA LEU A 443 6.26 -22.94 -0.90
C LEU A 443 7.05 -24.09 -0.26
N PRO A 444 7.66 -23.85 0.92
CA PRO A 444 8.28 -24.92 1.69
C PRO A 444 7.23 -25.97 2.07
N GLU A 445 7.62 -27.24 2.11
CA GLU A 445 6.73 -28.30 2.60
C GLU A 445 6.31 -27.95 4.03
N ALA A 446 4.99 -27.93 4.27
CA ALA A 446 4.47 -27.60 5.59
C ALA A 446 5.08 -28.55 6.63
N PRO A 447 5.75 -28.06 7.68
CA PRO A 447 6.19 -28.94 8.75
C PRO A 447 4.95 -29.66 9.31
N PRO A 448 5.06 -30.96 9.66
CA PRO A 448 3.93 -31.71 10.17
C PRO A 448 3.33 -30.97 11.37
N PHE A 449 2.06 -30.61 11.25
CA PHE A 449 1.34 -29.79 12.22
C PHE A 449 1.24 -30.56 13.56
N THR A 450 2.21 -30.40 14.45
CA THR A 450 2.15 -30.94 15.80
C THR A 450 1.18 -30.08 16.61
N ASN A 451 -0.09 -30.49 16.59
CA ASN A 451 -1.14 -29.81 17.32
C ASN A 451 -0.99 -30.06 18.84
N HIS A 452 -0.02 -29.39 19.48
CA HIS A 452 0.23 -29.49 20.92
C HIS A 452 -0.98 -29.06 21.77
N ARG A 453 -1.96 -28.34 21.19
CA ARG A 453 -3.26 -28.06 21.85
C ARG A 453 -4.16 -29.30 21.95
N ARG A 454 -4.10 -30.22 20.99
CA ARG A 454 -4.83 -31.51 21.05
C ARG A 454 -4.17 -32.48 22.03
N GLU A 455 -2.83 -32.49 22.10
CA GLU A 455 -2.11 -33.31 23.08
C GLU A 455 -2.32 -32.83 24.50
N ARG A 456 -2.24 -31.51 24.77
CA ARG A 456 -2.54 -30.97 26.11
C ARG A 456 -3.97 -31.25 26.55
N ARG A 457 -4.97 -31.22 25.65
CA ARG A 457 -6.37 -31.62 25.96
C ARG A 457 -6.51 -33.13 26.21
N LYS A 458 -5.81 -33.98 25.47
CA LYS A 458 -5.77 -35.43 25.71
C LYS A 458 -5.07 -35.78 27.02
N HIS A 459 -3.99 -35.07 27.36
CA HIS A 459 -3.22 -35.32 28.58
C HIS A 459 -3.96 -34.84 29.84
N ARG A 460 -4.69 -33.72 29.76
CA ARG A 460 -5.57 -33.24 30.84
C ARG A 460 -6.75 -34.18 31.07
N ARG A 461 -7.41 -34.66 30.00
CA ARG A 461 -8.47 -35.68 30.10
C ARG A 461 -8.00 -37.03 30.67
N ARG A 462 -6.75 -37.45 30.40
CA ARG A 462 -6.18 -38.68 31.00
C ARG A 462 -5.90 -38.51 32.50
N ARG A 463 -5.36 -37.37 32.93
CA ARG A 463 -5.15 -37.08 34.37
C ARG A 463 -6.46 -36.95 35.14
N ASP A 464 -7.51 -36.41 34.54
CA ASP A 464 -8.81 -36.26 35.21
C ASP A 464 -9.57 -37.59 35.35
N LEU A 465 -9.17 -38.64 34.60
CA LEU A 465 -9.71 -40.00 34.71
C LEU A 465 -8.93 -40.86 35.72
N GLU A 466 -7.62 -40.65 35.88
CA GLU A 466 -6.78 -41.38 36.86
C GLU A 466 -6.91 -40.87 38.31
N VAL A 467 -7.63 -39.77 38.54
CA VAL A 467 -7.91 -39.23 39.89
C VAL A 467 -9.33 -39.62 40.37
N ARG A 468 -10.04 -40.47 39.61
CA ARG A 468 -11.40 -40.94 39.92
C ARG A 468 -11.56 -42.46 40.08
N ASP A 469 -10.45 -43.19 40.04
CA ASP A 469 -10.31 -44.56 40.56
C ASP A 469 -9.37 -44.53 41.77
#